data_AF-R7QWP1-F1
#
_entry.id   AF-R7QWP1-F1
#
_cell.length_a   1.000
_cell.length_b   1.000
_cell.length_c   1.000
_cell.angle_alpha   90.00
_cell.angle_beta   90.00
_cell.angle_gamma   90.00
#
_symmetry.space_group_name_H-M   'P 1'
#
loop_
_entity.id
_entity.type
_entity.pdbx_description
1 polymer ?
#
loop_
_entity_poly.entity_id
_entity_poly.type
_entity_poly.pdbx_seq_one_letter_code
_entity_poly.pdbx_strand_id
1 'polypeptide(L)'
;MARSDIYEPKQKRSIEKKNHIIIETGIELMTEKGYHHTTTDDIAAAAGVSTGIIYRYFKDKHDILIDGLRFYFKKMEQEQYFSVKTANSNNIEIFAENLLARFLAIHLDHRDIHEELEAMRHSDSEVAALYDKTEAAIILQIPLMTICNLFYP
;
A
#
# COMPACT_ATOMS: atom_id res chain seq x y z
N MET A 1 8.28 4.53 -22.92
CA MET A 1 7.15 5.48 -22.98
C MET A 1 7.32 6.52 -21.90
N ALA A 2 6.94 7.78 -22.18
CA ALA A 2 6.83 8.79 -21.13
C ALA A 2 5.53 8.55 -20.35
N ARG A 3 5.48 8.95 -19.06
CA ARG A 3 4.28 8.77 -18.22
C ARG A 3 3.03 9.46 -18.80
N SER A 4 3.22 10.47 -19.64
CA SER A 4 2.17 11.16 -20.41
C SER A 4 1.48 10.31 -21.47
N ASP A 5 2.08 9.19 -21.88
CA ASP A 5 1.61 8.35 -22.99
C ASP A 5 0.83 7.11 -22.49
N ILE A 6 0.72 6.95 -21.16
CA ILE A 6 0.04 5.83 -20.52
C ILE A 6 -1.47 6.02 -20.62
N TYR A 7 -2.18 4.97 -21.04
CA TYR A 7 -3.63 5.02 -21.18
C TYR A 7 -4.33 4.92 -19.82
N GLU A 8 -5.07 5.96 -19.45
CA GLU A 8 -5.96 5.91 -18.29
C GLU A 8 -7.35 5.41 -18.67
N PRO A 9 -7.79 4.25 -18.15
CA PRO A 9 -9.08 3.67 -18.48
C PRO A 9 -10.24 4.50 -17.89
N LYS A 10 -11.21 4.85 -18.73
CA LYS A 10 -12.45 5.53 -18.30
C LYS A 10 -13.64 4.58 -18.16
N GLN A 11 -13.58 3.41 -18.79
CA GLN A 11 -14.67 2.42 -18.77
C GLN A 11 -14.53 1.49 -17.58
N LYS A 12 -15.65 1.21 -16.89
CA LYS A 12 -15.70 0.35 -15.69
C LYS A 12 -14.93 -0.96 -15.86
N ARG A 13 -15.17 -1.69 -16.96
CA ARG A 13 -14.50 -2.97 -17.26
C ARG A 13 -12.97 -2.83 -17.42
N SER A 14 -12.52 -1.72 -17.99
CA SER A 14 -11.07 -1.47 -18.16
C SER A 14 -10.41 -1.02 -16.85
N ILE A 15 -11.15 -0.30 -16.00
CA ILE A 15 -10.71 0.07 -14.65
C ILE A 15 -10.57 -1.18 -13.78
N GLU A 16 -11.57 -2.05 -13.80
CA GLU A 16 -11.55 -3.33 -13.07
C GLU A 16 -10.40 -4.23 -13.54
N LYS A 17 -10.13 -4.26 -14.84
CA LYS A 17 -8.98 -4.97 -15.39
C LYS A 17 -7.62 -4.37 -14.96
N LYS A 18 -7.49 -3.04 -14.92
CA LYS A 18 -6.27 -2.40 -14.40
C LYS A 18 -6.10 -2.70 -12.90
N ASN A 19 -7.13 -2.45 -12.11
CA ASN A 19 -7.06 -2.45 -10.65
C ASN A 19 -7.09 -3.86 -10.04
N HIS A 20 -8.07 -4.69 -10.38
CA HIS A 20 -8.16 -6.03 -9.77
C HIS A 20 -7.26 -7.05 -10.46
N ILE A 21 -7.13 -6.99 -11.78
CA ILE A 21 -6.42 -8.08 -12.50
C ILE A 21 -4.92 -7.83 -12.59
N ILE A 22 -4.47 -6.58 -12.78
CA ILE A 22 -3.04 -6.31 -12.98
C ILE A 22 -2.36 -5.85 -11.70
N ILE A 23 -2.98 -4.92 -10.95
CA ILE A 23 -2.36 -4.37 -9.74
C ILE A 23 -2.32 -5.40 -8.62
N GLU A 24 -3.44 -6.05 -8.26
CA GLU A 24 -3.45 -7.04 -7.18
C GLU A 24 -2.53 -8.22 -7.50
N THR A 25 -2.65 -8.83 -8.68
CA THR A 25 -1.75 -9.91 -9.11
C THR A 25 -0.29 -9.48 -9.17
N GLY A 26 -0.01 -8.24 -9.57
CA GLY A 26 1.35 -7.70 -9.56
C GLY A 26 1.94 -7.62 -8.16
N ILE A 27 1.16 -7.10 -7.20
CA ILE A 27 1.58 -6.99 -5.80
C ILE A 27 1.71 -8.37 -5.13
N GLU A 28 0.77 -9.28 -5.36
CA GLU A 28 0.85 -10.66 -4.86
C GLU A 28 2.11 -11.35 -5.37
N LEU A 29 2.38 -11.25 -6.67
CA LEU A 29 3.54 -11.89 -7.27
C LEU A 29 4.87 -11.29 -6.77
N MET A 30 4.92 -9.96 -6.60
CA MET A 30 6.07 -9.28 -5.99
C MET A 30 6.24 -9.67 -4.52
N THR A 31 5.14 -9.90 -3.79
CA THR A 31 5.19 -10.39 -2.40
C THR A 31 5.77 -11.79 -2.34
N GLU A 32 5.34 -12.69 -3.23
CA GLU A 32 5.76 -14.10 -3.21
C GLU A 32 7.18 -14.32 -3.74
N LYS A 33 7.59 -13.59 -4.78
CA LYS A 33 8.89 -13.79 -5.47
C LYS A 33 9.92 -12.72 -5.14
N GLY A 34 9.52 -11.62 -4.52
CA GLY A 34 10.28 -10.38 -4.40
C GLY A 34 10.13 -9.48 -5.63
N TYR A 35 10.11 -8.17 -5.39
CA TYR A 35 10.05 -7.13 -6.42
C TYR A 35 11.18 -7.28 -7.44
N HIS A 36 12.41 -7.51 -6.99
CA HIS A 36 13.56 -7.60 -7.89
C HIS A 36 13.50 -8.81 -8.84
N HIS A 37 12.94 -9.95 -8.39
CA HIS A 37 12.83 -11.17 -9.21
C HIS A 37 11.56 -11.24 -10.05
N THR A 38 10.65 -10.28 -9.91
CA THR A 38 9.40 -10.23 -10.68
C THR A 38 9.57 -9.37 -11.93
N THR A 39 9.07 -9.84 -13.08
CA THR A 39 9.03 -9.08 -14.34
C THR A 39 7.60 -8.73 -14.77
N THR A 40 7.45 -7.76 -15.67
CA THR A 40 6.14 -7.43 -16.28
C THR A 40 5.53 -8.61 -17.04
N ASP A 41 6.36 -9.50 -17.56
CA ASP A 41 5.92 -10.67 -18.31
C ASP A 41 5.39 -11.75 -17.37
N ASP A 42 6.03 -11.93 -16.20
CA ASP A 42 5.51 -12.80 -15.14
C ASP A 42 4.14 -12.30 -14.64
N ILE A 43 4.01 -10.98 -14.45
CA ILE A 43 2.73 -10.36 -14.03
C ILE A 43 1.67 -10.55 -15.11
N ALA A 44 2.01 -10.33 -16.39
CA ALA A 44 1.09 -10.56 -17.51
C ALA A 44 0.58 -12.00 -17.54
N ALA A 45 1.49 -12.97 -17.38
CA ALA A 45 1.17 -14.38 -17.36
C ALA A 45 0.26 -14.75 -16.19
N ALA A 46 0.61 -14.30 -14.97
CA ALA A 46 -0.20 -14.53 -13.78
C ALA A 46 -1.59 -13.90 -13.87
N ALA A 47 -1.68 -12.70 -14.46
CA ALA A 47 -2.93 -11.95 -14.66
C ALA A 47 -3.78 -12.47 -15.83
N GLY A 48 -3.30 -13.46 -16.61
CA GLY A 48 -4.00 -13.99 -17.78
C GLY A 48 -4.18 -12.96 -18.90
N VAL A 49 -3.24 -12.04 -19.05
CA VAL A 49 -3.25 -10.97 -20.08
C VAL A 49 -2.00 -11.05 -20.96
N SER A 50 -2.03 -10.41 -22.12
CA SER A 50 -0.81 -10.24 -22.92
C SER A 50 0.09 -9.16 -22.30
N THR A 51 1.39 -9.28 -22.51
CA THR A 51 2.38 -8.26 -22.11
C THR A 51 2.06 -6.89 -22.68
N GLY A 52 1.55 -6.84 -23.93
CA GLY A 52 1.08 -5.59 -24.55
C GLY A 52 -0.09 -4.92 -23.80
N ILE A 53 -0.91 -5.68 -23.07
CA ILE A 53 -1.95 -5.11 -22.20
C ILE A 53 -1.31 -4.46 -20.96
N ILE A 54 -0.27 -5.05 -20.38
CA ILE A 54 0.48 -4.42 -19.28
C ILE A 54 1.05 -3.08 -19.75
N TYR A 55 1.78 -3.08 -20.87
CA TYR A 55 2.42 -1.86 -21.41
C TYR A 55 1.44 -0.79 -21.89
N ARG A 56 0.16 -1.15 -22.07
CA ARG A 56 -0.90 -0.18 -22.32
C ARG A 56 -1.21 0.66 -21.06
N TYR A 57 -1.14 0.06 -19.89
CA TYR A 57 -1.54 0.66 -18.61
C TYR A 57 -0.38 1.11 -17.74
N PHE A 58 0.81 0.55 -17.94
CA PHE A 58 1.99 0.77 -17.10
C PHE A 58 3.23 0.85 -17.95
N LYS A 59 4.17 1.71 -17.58
CA LYS A 59 5.46 1.79 -18.28
C LYS A 59 6.34 0.58 -17.98
N ASP A 60 6.36 0.14 -16.73
CA ASP A 60 7.21 -0.91 -16.20
C ASP A 60 6.61 -1.47 -14.90
N LYS A 61 7.33 -2.40 -14.25
CA LYS A 61 6.90 -2.99 -12.97
C LYS A 61 6.89 -1.99 -11.81
N HIS A 62 7.69 -0.93 -11.89
CA HIS A 62 7.72 0.11 -10.86
C HIS A 62 6.42 0.90 -10.85
N ASP A 63 5.92 1.27 -12.03
CA ASP A 63 4.61 1.93 -12.16
C ASP A 63 3.46 1.07 -11.57
N ILE A 64 3.50 -0.25 -11.79
CA ILE A 64 2.53 -1.20 -11.19
C ILE A 64 2.63 -1.19 -9.68
N LEU A 65 3.86 -1.22 -9.14
CA LEU A 65 4.11 -1.17 -7.71
C LEU A 65 3.53 0.12 -7.10
N ILE A 66 3.83 1.28 -7.69
CA ILE A 66 3.37 2.59 -7.20
C ILE A 66 1.84 2.66 -7.16
N ASP A 67 1.16 2.23 -8.23
CA ASP A 67 -0.30 2.22 -8.26
C ASP A 67 -0.89 1.20 -7.26
N GLY A 68 -0.22 0.06 -7.07
CA GLY A 68 -0.56 -0.91 -6.02
C GLY A 68 -0.44 -0.35 -4.62
N LEU A 69 0.70 0.25 -4.27
CA LEU A 69 0.90 0.88 -2.96
C LEU A 69 -0.14 1.95 -2.68
N ARG A 70 -0.48 2.78 -3.67
CA ARG A 70 -1.55 3.78 -3.54
C ARG A 70 -2.90 3.13 -3.25
N PHE A 71 -3.21 2.03 -3.92
CA PHE A 71 -4.45 1.28 -3.68
C PHE A 71 -4.49 0.70 -2.26
N TYR A 72 -3.42 0.02 -1.83
CA TYR A 72 -3.31 -0.57 -0.49
C TYR A 72 -3.35 0.49 0.61
N PHE A 73 -2.54 1.56 0.52
CA PHE A 73 -2.52 2.62 1.53
C PHE A 73 -3.87 3.34 1.63
N LYS A 74 -4.57 3.56 0.51
CA LYS A 74 -5.92 4.11 0.54
C LYS A 74 -6.92 3.18 1.23
N LYS A 75 -6.81 1.87 1.02
CA LYS A 75 -7.64 0.87 1.71
C LYS A 75 -7.33 0.85 3.22
N MET A 76 -6.05 0.84 3.59
CA MET A 76 -5.60 0.93 4.98
C MET A 76 -6.10 2.19 5.68
N GLU A 77 -5.99 3.36 5.03
CA GLU A 77 -6.48 4.64 5.57
C GLU A 77 -7.98 4.57 5.89
N GLN A 78 -8.79 3.95 5.02
CA GLN A 78 -10.22 3.81 5.22
C GLN A 78 -10.57 2.85 6.38
N GLU A 79 -9.87 1.71 6.46
CA GLU A 79 -10.09 0.70 7.49
C GLU A 79 -9.58 1.15 8.89
N GLN A 80 -8.43 1.83 8.94
CA GLN A 80 -7.88 2.40 10.18
C GLN A 80 -8.71 3.58 10.69
N TYR A 81 -9.15 4.49 9.82
CA TYR A 81 -9.99 5.63 10.22
C TYR A 81 -11.29 5.18 10.90
N PHE A 82 -11.91 4.10 10.39
CA PHE A 82 -13.14 3.54 10.99
C PHE A 82 -12.90 2.95 12.38
N SER A 83 -11.74 2.33 12.61
CA SER A 83 -11.42 1.60 13.84
C SER A 83 -10.71 2.44 14.92
N VAL A 84 -10.15 3.61 14.58
CA VAL A 84 -9.65 4.59 15.57
C VAL A 84 -10.81 5.33 16.25
N LYS A 85 -11.89 5.66 15.52
CA LYS A 85 -13.10 6.25 16.12
C LYS A 85 -13.77 5.35 17.16
N THR A 86 -13.67 4.03 17.01
CA THR A 86 -14.27 3.06 17.94
C THR A 86 -13.37 2.77 19.14
N ALA A 87 -12.06 2.98 19.04
CA ALA A 87 -11.08 2.82 20.12
C ALA A 87 -11.01 4.08 21.00
N ASN A 88 -12.13 4.44 21.62
CA ASN A 88 -12.16 5.50 22.62
C ASN A 88 -11.85 4.88 24.00
N SER A 89 -10.57 4.62 24.30
CA SER A 89 -10.16 4.18 25.65
C SER A 89 -9.42 5.30 26.38
N ASN A 90 -9.98 5.76 27.50
CA ASN A 90 -9.28 6.64 28.44
C ASN A 90 -8.10 5.92 29.15
N ASN A 91 -7.89 4.63 28.87
CA ASN A 91 -6.76 3.85 29.36
C ASN A 91 -5.70 3.70 28.26
N ILE A 92 -4.50 4.18 28.58
CA ILE A 92 -3.29 4.16 27.77
C ILE A 92 -2.80 2.73 27.44
N GLU A 93 -2.93 1.78 28.36
CA GLU A 93 -2.47 0.40 28.19
C GLU A 93 -3.31 -0.29 27.11
N ILE A 94 -4.63 -0.16 27.21
CA ILE A 94 -5.57 -0.68 26.21
C ILE A 94 -5.35 0.01 24.86
N PHE A 95 -5.07 1.31 24.85
CA PHE A 95 -4.75 2.02 23.61
C PHE A 95 -3.45 1.49 22.98
N ALA A 96 -2.38 1.35 23.77
CA ALA A 96 -1.08 0.87 23.31
C ALA A 96 -1.15 -0.58 22.82
N GLU A 97 -1.85 -1.47 23.54
CA GLU A 97 -2.08 -2.86 23.11
C GLU A 97 -2.85 -2.92 21.78
N ASN A 98 -3.90 -2.11 21.62
CA ASN A 98 -4.65 -2.05 20.38
C ASN A 98 -3.80 -1.49 19.22
N LEU A 99 -2.97 -0.48 19.48
CA LEU A 99 -2.06 0.08 18.48
C LEU A 99 -1.00 -0.94 18.06
N LEU A 100 -0.36 -1.59 19.03
CA LEU A 100 0.64 -2.62 18.80
C LEU A 100 0.06 -3.82 18.04
N ALA A 101 -1.11 -4.32 18.45
CA ALA A 101 -1.77 -5.43 17.76
C ALA A 101 -2.09 -5.09 16.29
N ARG A 102 -2.46 -3.83 16.00
CA ARG A 102 -2.71 -3.36 14.63
C ARG A 102 -1.43 -3.28 13.80
N PHE A 103 -0.36 -2.71 14.35
CA PHE A 103 0.94 -2.70 13.69
C PHE A 103 1.42 -4.14 13.44
N LEU A 104 1.29 -5.02 14.43
CA LEU A 104 1.65 -6.43 14.29
C LEU A 104 0.85 -7.11 13.17
N ALA A 105 -0.47 -6.91 13.13
CA ALA A 105 -1.32 -7.49 12.09
C ALA A 105 -0.89 -7.05 10.67
N ILE A 106 -0.59 -5.77 10.49
CA ILE A 106 -0.14 -5.23 9.21
C ILE A 106 1.23 -5.81 8.80
N HIS A 107 2.17 -5.95 9.74
CA HIS A 107 3.50 -6.49 9.45
C HIS A 107 3.54 -8.02 9.33
N LEU A 108 2.60 -8.75 9.92
CA LEU A 108 2.59 -10.22 9.90
C LEU A 108 1.89 -10.80 8.67
N ASP A 109 0.84 -10.15 8.16
CA ASP A 109 0.08 -10.67 7.02
C ASP A 109 0.88 -10.59 5.70
N HIS A 110 1.84 -9.65 5.63
CA HIS A 110 2.61 -9.35 4.43
C HIS A 110 4.09 -9.03 4.73
N ARG A 111 4.72 -9.81 5.63
CA ARG A 111 6.06 -9.55 6.14
C ARG A 111 7.10 -9.31 5.04
N ASP A 112 7.11 -10.16 4.01
CA ASP A 112 8.16 -10.16 2.98
C ASP A 112 8.10 -8.92 2.09
N ILE A 113 6.90 -8.49 1.68
CA ILE A 113 6.77 -7.25 0.90
C ILE A 113 6.96 -6.01 1.77
N HIS A 114 6.56 -6.05 3.05
CA HIS A 114 6.78 -4.92 3.94
C HIS A 114 8.28 -4.64 4.15
N GLU A 115 9.08 -5.68 4.39
CA GLU A 115 10.53 -5.56 4.53
C GLU A 115 11.17 -5.03 3.24
N GLU A 116 10.76 -5.53 2.07
CA GLU A 116 11.27 -5.07 0.77
C GLU A 116 10.87 -3.60 0.50
N LEU A 117 9.62 -3.23 0.76
CA LEU A 117 9.15 -1.87 0.57
C LEU A 117 9.81 -0.86 1.51
N GLU A 118 10.06 -1.24 2.76
CA GLU A 118 10.82 -0.38 3.67
C GLU A 118 12.27 -0.22 3.24
N ALA A 119 12.90 -1.26 2.69
CA ALA A 119 14.20 -1.10 2.06
C ALA A 119 14.11 -0.13 0.86
N MET A 120 13.07 -0.27 0.02
CA MET A 120 12.86 0.60 -1.14
C MET A 120 12.64 2.07 -0.75
N ARG A 121 11.96 2.39 0.37
CA ARG A 121 11.79 3.77 0.87
C ARG A 121 13.13 4.51 0.99
N HIS A 122 14.21 3.82 1.33
CA HIS A 122 15.52 4.44 1.50
C HIS A 122 16.26 4.69 0.18
N SER A 123 15.86 4.00 -0.89
CA SER A 123 16.52 4.08 -2.21
C SER A 123 15.64 4.69 -3.32
N ASP A 124 14.33 4.78 -3.10
CA ASP A 124 13.34 5.21 -4.08
C ASP A 124 12.48 6.34 -3.51
N SER A 125 12.65 7.54 -4.07
CA SER A 125 11.97 8.74 -3.59
C SER A 125 10.45 8.72 -3.80
N GLU A 126 9.95 8.00 -4.82
CA GLU A 126 8.49 7.93 -5.05
C GLU A 126 7.84 6.98 -4.06
N VAL A 127 8.50 5.85 -3.74
CA VAL A 127 8.08 4.98 -2.64
C VAL A 127 8.16 5.74 -1.31
N ALA A 128 9.25 6.47 -1.05
CA ALA A 128 9.40 7.25 0.17
C ALA A 128 8.27 8.27 0.37
N ALA A 129 7.94 9.02 -0.66
CA ALA A 129 6.88 10.02 -0.61
C ALA A 129 5.50 9.40 -0.31
N LEU A 130 5.23 8.18 -0.78
CA LEU A 130 4.00 7.46 -0.47
C LEU A 130 3.96 7.03 0.99
N TYR A 131 5.07 6.51 1.52
CA TYR A 131 5.19 6.12 2.92
C TYR A 131 5.05 7.31 3.85
N ASP A 132 5.78 8.40 3.61
CA ASP A 132 5.75 9.60 4.45
C ASP A 132 4.33 10.19 4.53
N LYS A 133 3.60 10.16 3.40
CA LYS A 133 2.21 10.62 3.36
C LYS A 133 1.28 9.74 4.20
N THR A 134 1.44 8.42 4.10
CA THR A 134 0.63 7.45 4.86
C THR A 134 0.95 7.53 6.35
N GLU A 135 2.23 7.60 6.71
CA GLU A 135 2.70 7.76 8.08
C GLU A 135 2.15 9.03 8.72
N ALA A 136 2.23 10.17 8.01
CA ALA A 136 1.64 11.42 8.48
C ALA A 136 0.11 11.32 8.69
N ALA A 137 -0.61 10.64 7.78
CA ALA A 137 -2.04 10.44 7.92
C ALA A 137 -2.39 9.59 9.16
N ILE A 138 -1.62 8.55 9.44
CA ILE A 138 -1.80 7.69 10.63
C ILE A 138 -1.50 8.49 11.91
N ILE A 139 -0.37 9.19 11.96
CA ILE A 139 0.04 9.98 13.13
C ILE A 139 -0.99 11.07 13.45
N LEU A 140 -1.51 11.78 12.44
CA LEU A 140 -2.52 12.82 12.63
C LEU A 140 -3.88 12.28 13.10
N GLN A 141 -4.15 10.98 12.90
CA GLN A 141 -5.35 10.33 13.41
C GLN A 141 -5.24 9.90 14.87
N ILE A 142 -4.03 9.86 15.45
CA ILE A 142 -3.84 9.61 16.88
C ILE A 142 -4.34 10.85 17.64
N PRO A 143 -5.37 10.73 18.50
CA PRO A 143 -5.94 11.89 19.18
C PRO A 143 -4.87 12.61 20.02
N LEU A 144 -4.74 13.93 19.85
CA LEU A 144 -3.88 14.80 20.65
C LEU A 144 -4.13 14.64 22.17
N MET A 145 -5.37 14.30 22.57
CA MET A 145 -5.73 14.03 23.96
C MET A 145 -5.03 12.77 24.53
N THR A 146 -4.73 11.77 23.70
CA THR A 146 -3.97 10.58 24.10
C THR A 146 -2.51 10.93 24.36
N ILE A 147 -1.94 11.84 23.56
CA ILE A 147 -0.57 12.34 23.72
C ILE A 147 -0.46 13.24 24.96
N CYS A 148 -1.45 14.08 25.26
CA CYS A 148 -1.43 14.91 26.46
C CYS A 148 -1.50 14.08 27.76
N ASN A 149 -2.32 13.03 27.82
CA ASN A 149 -2.38 12.12 28.97
C ASN A 149 -1.13 11.23 29.13
N LEU A 150 -0.33 11.08 28.06
CA LEU A 150 0.95 10.36 28.07
C LEU A 150 2.08 11.15 28.77
N PHE A 151 2.03 12.48 28.73
CA PHE A 151 3.09 13.36 29.25
C PHE A 151 2.71 14.14 30.51
N TYR A 152 1.43 14.17 30.87
CA TYR A 152 0.92 14.81 32.09
C TYR A 152 -0.15 13.92 32.76
N PRO A 153 0.27 12.92 33.57
CA PRO A 153 -0.64 12.07 34.35
C PRO A 153 -1.34 12.80 35.50
#